data_AF-A0A7J8YIW9-F1
#
_entry.id   AF-A0A7J8YIW9-F1
#
_cell.length_a   1.000
_cell.length_b   1.000
_cell.length_c   1.000
_cell.angle_alpha   90.00
_cell.angle_beta   90.00
_cell.angle_gamma   90.00
#
_symmetry.space_group_name_H-M   'P 1'
#
loop_
_entity.id
_entity.type
_entity.pdbx_description
1 polymer ?
#
loop_
_entity_poly.entity_id
_entity_poly.type
_entity_poly.pdbx_seq_one_letter_code
_entity_poly.pdbx_strand_id
1 'polypeptide(L)'
;MSIKSAISLTLIGSVLLMMLLSGIDARGIAIYWGQNGNEGTLAETCATGNYDFVNIAFLPTFGNGQTPMINLAGHCDHYTNGCTGLSSDIKSCQAKGIKVMLSLGGGAGSYYLTSSKDARQVATYLWNNFLGGQSASRPFGDAALDESILISKVERTNIGVILQGTFQGDIKNLEDAWKQWTTDVNATLIFLGLPASPEAAGSGFIPVSDLTSQVLPAIKVL
;
A
#
# COMPACT_ATOMS: atom_id res chain seq x y z
N MET A 1 -53.40 9.47 -21.62
CA MET A 1 -52.96 8.62 -20.49
C MET A 1 -51.66 9.21 -19.97
N SER A 2 -51.70 9.91 -18.83
CA SER A 2 -50.53 10.58 -18.24
C SER A 2 -50.08 9.78 -17.02
N ILE A 3 -48.90 9.18 -17.08
CA ILE A 3 -48.30 8.46 -15.96
C ILE A 3 -47.52 9.50 -15.15
N LYS A 4 -48.09 9.94 -14.02
CA LYS A 4 -47.37 10.77 -13.05
C LYS A 4 -46.46 9.85 -12.23
N SER A 5 -45.16 9.97 -12.42
CA SER A 5 -44.14 9.26 -11.66
C SER A 5 -44.14 9.74 -10.20
N ALA A 6 -44.54 8.89 -9.27
CA ALA A 6 -44.42 9.13 -7.84
C ALA A 6 -43.09 8.54 -7.36
N ILE A 7 -42.00 9.31 -7.51
CA ILE A 7 -40.73 9.00 -6.87
C ILE A 7 -40.93 9.25 -5.37
N SER A 8 -41.00 8.17 -4.59
CA SER A 8 -41.24 8.25 -3.15
C SER A 8 -40.14 9.04 -2.44
N LEU A 9 -40.51 10.07 -1.69
CA LEU A 9 -39.59 10.89 -0.88
C LEU A 9 -38.73 10.04 0.09
N THR A 10 -39.24 8.88 0.52
CA THR A 10 -38.51 7.94 1.37
C THR A 10 -37.31 7.28 0.69
N LEU A 11 -37.39 7.06 -0.63
CA LEU A 11 -36.30 6.47 -1.41
C LEU A 11 -35.16 7.47 -1.60
N ILE A 12 -35.50 8.75 -1.80
CA ILE A 12 -34.51 9.84 -1.92
C ILE A 12 -33.81 10.07 -0.58
N GLY A 13 -34.54 10.06 0.54
CA GLY A 13 -33.96 10.19 1.88
C GLY A 13 -33.03 9.04 2.27
N SER A 14 -33.37 7.79 1.89
CA SER A 14 -32.51 6.62 2.16
C SER A 14 -31.24 6.60 1.31
N VAL A 15 -31.28 7.14 0.09
CA VAL A 15 -30.10 7.27 -0.77
C VAL A 15 -29.20 8.42 -0.29
N LEU A 16 -29.78 9.54 0.17
CA LEU A 16 -29.02 10.66 0.73
C LEU A 16 -28.30 10.30 2.04
N LEU A 17 -28.90 9.43 2.87
CA LEU A 17 -28.29 8.97 4.13
C LEU A 17 -27.09 8.02 3.91
N MET A 18 -27.07 7.25 2.80
CA MET A 18 -25.89 6.45 2.44
C MET A 18 -24.73 7.29 1.90
N MET A 19 -25.01 8.45 1.29
CA MET A 19 -23.96 9.36 0.81
C MET A 19 -23.25 10.15 1.94
N LEU A 20 -23.79 10.11 3.17
CA LEU A 20 -23.26 10.84 4.33
C LEU A 20 -22.31 10.01 5.22
N LEU A 21 -21.84 8.85 4.76
CA LEU A 21 -20.87 8.01 5.48
C LEU A 21 -19.54 7.78 4.74
N SER A 22 -19.21 8.58 3.73
CA SER A 22 -17.81 8.71 3.31
C SER A 22 -17.05 9.64 4.27
N GLY A 23 -17.03 9.27 5.55
CA GLY A 23 -15.98 9.73 6.45
C GLY A 23 -14.71 8.98 6.06
N ILE A 24 -13.60 9.69 5.93
CA ILE A 24 -12.27 9.06 5.91
C ILE A 24 -12.05 8.56 7.34
N ASP A 25 -12.64 7.40 7.68
CA ASP A 25 -12.26 6.70 8.89
C ASP A 25 -10.75 6.45 8.82
N ALA A 26 -10.03 6.66 9.93
CA ALA A 26 -8.64 6.22 10.00
C ALA A 26 -8.63 4.70 10.00
N ARG A 27 -8.53 4.11 8.80
CA ARG A 27 -8.81 2.68 8.54
C ARG A 27 -7.64 1.73 8.80
N GLY A 28 -6.58 2.19 9.46
CA GLY A 28 -5.52 1.30 9.96
C GLY A 28 -4.09 1.78 9.76
N ILE A 29 -3.14 1.04 10.32
CA ILE A 29 -1.70 1.30 10.18
C ILE A 29 -1.11 0.37 9.11
N ALA A 30 -0.37 0.94 8.17
CA ALA A 30 0.42 0.22 7.19
C ALA A 30 1.91 0.27 7.54
N ILE A 31 2.59 -0.87 7.46
CA ILE A 31 4.03 -0.98 7.73
C ILE A 31 4.79 -1.58 6.55
N TYR A 32 6.01 -1.12 6.32
CA TYR A 32 6.95 -1.76 5.39
C TYR A 32 7.75 -2.81 6.14
N TRP A 33 7.87 -4.01 5.57
CA TRP A 33 8.65 -5.13 6.12
C TRP A 33 9.52 -5.73 5.00
N GLY A 34 10.75 -6.11 5.32
CA GLY A 34 11.61 -6.91 4.44
C GLY A 34 12.95 -6.28 4.09
N GLN A 35 13.31 -5.12 4.64
CA GLN A 35 14.57 -4.43 4.31
C GLN A 35 15.61 -4.43 5.42
N ASN A 36 15.34 -5.13 6.52
CA ASN A 36 16.32 -5.36 7.58
C ASN A 36 16.14 -6.76 8.16
N GLY A 37 17.13 -7.64 7.97
CA GLY A 37 17.06 -9.04 8.46
C GLY A 37 16.89 -9.17 9.99
N ASN A 38 17.06 -8.08 10.75
CA ASN A 38 16.86 -8.05 12.20
C ASN A 38 15.51 -7.43 12.62
N GLU A 39 14.60 -7.15 11.68
CA GLU A 39 13.28 -6.56 11.98
C GLU A 39 12.23 -7.59 12.45
N GLY A 40 12.65 -8.84 12.66
CA GLY A 40 11.77 -9.97 12.97
C GLY A 40 11.11 -10.58 11.73
N THR A 41 10.47 -11.72 11.92
CA THR A 41 9.75 -12.41 10.85
C THR A 41 8.46 -11.67 10.46
N LEU A 42 7.93 -11.99 9.28
CA LEU A 42 6.66 -11.45 8.82
C LEU A 42 5.52 -11.90 9.74
N ALA A 43 5.52 -13.18 10.17
CA ALA A 43 4.55 -13.69 11.12
C ALA A 43 4.58 -12.95 12.48
N GLU A 44 5.76 -12.65 13.02
CA GLU A 44 5.91 -11.87 14.27
C GLU A 44 5.37 -10.46 14.11
N THR A 45 5.68 -9.80 12.99
CA THR A 45 5.17 -8.47 12.66
C THR A 45 3.63 -8.45 12.66
N CYS A 46 3.01 -9.44 12.01
CA CYS A 46 1.56 -9.60 11.97
C CYS A 46 0.96 -10.03 13.32
N ALA A 47 1.71 -10.71 14.17
CA ALA A 47 1.26 -11.12 15.50
C ALA A 47 1.21 -9.95 16.50
N THR A 48 1.83 -8.81 16.20
CA THR A 48 1.80 -7.62 17.08
C THR A 48 0.39 -7.06 17.29
N GLY A 49 -0.51 -7.25 16.31
CA GLY A 49 -1.84 -6.63 16.31
C GLY A 49 -1.84 -5.13 16.05
N ASN A 50 -0.70 -4.55 15.65
CA ASN A 50 -0.56 -3.11 15.42
C ASN A 50 -0.88 -2.67 13.98
N TYR A 51 -0.96 -3.60 13.04
CA TYR A 51 -1.00 -3.30 11.61
C TYR A 51 -2.19 -3.98 10.93
N ASP A 52 -2.89 -3.20 10.11
CA ASP A 52 -3.97 -3.69 9.24
C ASP A 52 -3.43 -4.00 7.84
N PHE A 53 -2.26 -3.44 7.50
CA PHE A 53 -1.62 -3.55 6.21
C PHE A 53 -0.11 -3.80 6.38
N VAL A 54 0.44 -4.76 5.64
CA VAL A 54 1.89 -5.01 5.56
C VAL A 54 2.34 -4.97 4.12
N ASN A 55 3.35 -4.15 3.85
CA ASN A 55 3.96 -3.96 2.53
C ASN A 55 5.28 -4.72 2.51
N ILE A 56 5.30 -5.84 1.80
CA ILE A 56 6.54 -6.59 1.58
C ILE A 56 7.42 -5.81 0.63
N ALA A 57 8.61 -5.46 1.12
CA ALA A 57 9.50 -4.47 0.56
C ALA A 57 10.84 -5.15 0.21
N PHE A 58 11.26 -5.24 -1.05
CA PHE A 58 10.63 -4.71 -2.27
C PHE A 58 10.73 -5.68 -3.46
N LEU A 59 10.05 -5.34 -4.55
CA LEU A 59 10.43 -5.74 -5.92
C LEU A 59 11.23 -4.60 -6.60
N PRO A 60 12.54 -4.47 -6.36
CA PRO A 60 13.36 -3.35 -6.84
C PRO A 60 13.91 -3.55 -8.26
N THR A 61 13.59 -4.65 -8.93
CA THR A 61 14.03 -4.90 -10.31
C THR A 61 12.84 -5.35 -11.13
N PHE A 62 12.49 -4.60 -12.17
CA PHE A 62 11.46 -4.94 -13.16
C PHE A 62 11.51 -4.01 -14.37
N GLY A 63 10.84 -4.40 -15.46
CA GLY A 63 10.72 -3.58 -16.68
C GLY A 63 12.00 -3.56 -17.52
N ASN A 64 11.92 -2.96 -18.71
CA ASN A 64 12.94 -2.98 -19.75
C ASN A 64 13.41 -4.40 -20.13
N GLY A 65 12.50 -5.38 -20.12
CA GLY A 65 12.83 -6.77 -20.41
C GLY A 65 13.67 -7.49 -19.34
N GLN A 66 13.92 -6.87 -18.19
CA GLN A 66 14.56 -7.52 -17.05
C GLN A 66 13.62 -8.56 -16.44
N THR A 67 14.17 -9.68 -15.95
CA THR A 67 13.43 -10.61 -15.09
C THR A 67 13.13 -9.93 -13.76
N PRO A 68 11.87 -9.80 -13.33
CA PRO A 68 11.59 -9.11 -12.09
C PRO A 68 12.07 -9.91 -10.88
N MET A 69 12.72 -9.23 -9.93
CA MET A 69 13.37 -9.87 -8.78
C MET A 69 13.04 -9.13 -7.49
N ILE A 70 12.69 -9.89 -6.46
CA ILE A 70 12.50 -9.38 -5.11
C ILE A 70 13.85 -9.22 -4.42
N ASN A 71 13.91 -8.34 -3.43
CA ASN A 71 15.02 -8.26 -2.49
C ASN A 71 14.44 -8.06 -1.10
N LEU A 72 14.65 -9.04 -0.21
CA LEU A 72 14.18 -9.00 1.18
C LEU A 72 15.35 -8.96 2.17
N ALA A 73 16.42 -8.25 1.80
CA ALA A 73 17.63 -8.08 2.59
C ALA A 73 18.16 -9.42 3.15
N GLY A 74 18.19 -9.56 4.48
CA GLY A 74 18.71 -10.75 5.16
C GLY A 74 17.68 -11.84 5.44
N HIS A 75 16.41 -11.69 5.03
CA HIS A 75 15.35 -12.64 5.39
C HIS A 75 15.37 -13.92 4.56
N CYS A 76 15.67 -13.81 3.27
CA CYS A 76 15.73 -14.95 2.36
C CYS A 76 16.53 -14.62 1.09
N ASP A 77 17.02 -15.65 0.42
CA ASP A 77 17.72 -15.52 -0.85
C ASP A 77 16.79 -15.85 -2.03
N HIS A 78 16.54 -14.87 -2.90
CA HIS A 78 15.68 -15.02 -4.07
C HIS A 78 16.35 -15.75 -5.23
N TYR A 79 17.70 -15.84 -5.28
CA TYR A 79 18.40 -16.56 -6.34
C TYR A 79 18.23 -18.08 -6.24
N THR A 80 17.94 -18.58 -5.03
CA THR A 80 17.80 -20.01 -4.73
C THR A 80 16.35 -20.43 -4.47
N ASN A 81 15.37 -19.57 -4.77
CA ASN A 81 13.97 -19.73 -4.36
C ASN A 81 13.78 -19.85 -2.83
N GLY A 82 14.71 -19.31 -2.02
CA GLY A 82 14.66 -19.41 -0.56
C GLY A 82 13.50 -18.65 0.09
N CYS A 83 12.84 -17.76 -0.64
CA CYS A 83 11.73 -16.94 -0.12
C CYS A 83 10.37 -17.64 -0.12
N THR A 84 10.26 -18.88 -0.62
CA THR A 84 8.97 -19.60 -0.67
C THR A 84 8.41 -19.92 0.71
N GLY A 85 9.26 -19.99 1.74
CA GLY A 85 8.86 -20.20 3.13
C GLY A 85 7.91 -19.12 3.67
N LEU A 86 7.99 -17.90 3.12
CA LEU A 86 7.12 -16.78 3.48
C LEU A 86 5.64 -17.04 3.15
N SER A 87 5.31 -18.04 2.32
CA SER A 87 3.92 -18.43 2.07
C SER A 87 3.12 -18.62 3.35
N SER A 88 3.72 -19.30 4.33
CA SER A 88 3.07 -19.60 5.62
C SER A 88 2.85 -18.35 6.46
N ASP A 89 3.82 -17.45 6.51
CA ASP A 89 3.73 -16.17 7.22
C ASP A 89 2.67 -15.27 6.58
N ILE A 90 2.65 -15.15 5.26
CA ILE A 90 1.65 -14.36 4.51
C ILE A 90 0.24 -14.87 4.85
N LYS A 91 0.02 -16.18 4.79
CA LYS A 91 -1.27 -16.79 5.13
C LYS A 91 -1.65 -16.56 6.60
N SER A 92 -0.66 -16.57 7.51
CA SER A 92 -0.86 -16.27 8.94
C SER A 92 -1.33 -14.82 9.14
N CYS A 93 -0.73 -13.86 8.44
CA CYS A 93 -1.19 -12.47 8.43
C CYS A 93 -2.62 -12.34 7.90
N GLN A 94 -2.90 -12.94 6.74
CA GLN A 94 -4.21 -12.89 6.10
C GLN A 94 -5.31 -13.52 6.96
N ALA A 95 -5.01 -14.61 7.68
CA ALA A 95 -5.93 -15.24 8.62
C ALA A 95 -6.29 -14.33 9.82
N LYS A 96 -5.47 -13.33 10.11
CA LYS A 96 -5.72 -12.28 11.11
C LYS A 96 -6.48 -11.08 10.53
N GLY A 97 -6.83 -11.11 9.24
CA GLY A 97 -7.47 -9.99 8.54
C GLY A 97 -6.50 -8.92 8.04
N ILE A 98 -5.19 -9.12 8.21
CA ILE A 98 -4.15 -8.18 7.78
C ILE A 98 -3.96 -8.32 6.27
N LYS A 99 -3.95 -7.18 5.58
CA LYS A 99 -3.72 -7.11 4.13
C LYS A 99 -2.24 -7.12 3.81
N VAL A 100 -1.79 -8.13 3.08
CA VAL A 100 -0.38 -8.29 2.71
C VAL A 100 -0.21 -7.95 1.24
N MET A 101 0.62 -6.95 0.96
CA MET A 101 0.81 -6.38 -0.37
C MET A 101 2.28 -6.41 -0.76
N LEU A 102 2.56 -6.41 -2.07
CA LEU A 102 3.91 -6.24 -2.60
C LEU A 102 4.15 -4.77 -2.91
N SER A 103 5.26 -4.22 -2.41
CA SER A 103 5.72 -2.90 -2.82
C SER A 103 6.72 -3.00 -3.98
N LEU A 104 6.44 -2.28 -5.06
CA LEU A 104 7.34 -2.17 -6.21
C LEU A 104 8.34 -1.03 -6.01
N GLY A 105 9.56 -1.20 -6.53
CA GLY A 105 10.59 -0.16 -6.53
C GLY A 105 11.38 -0.10 -5.23
N GLY A 106 11.38 1.06 -4.56
CA GLY A 106 12.22 1.34 -3.39
C GLY A 106 13.30 2.39 -3.68
N GLY A 107 13.99 2.88 -2.65
CA GLY A 107 15.00 3.94 -2.81
C GLY A 107 16.24 3.52 -3.62
N ALA A 108 16.45 2.22 -3.80
CA ALA A 108 17.50 1.63 -4.62
C ALA A 108 16.91 0.52 -5.52
N GLY A 109 17.48 0.32 -6.70
CA GLY A 109 17.01 -0.69 -7.65
C GLY A 109 17.23 -0.31 -9.12
N SER A 110 16.76 -1.17 -10.02
CA SER A 110 16.76 -0.95 -11.47
C SER A 110 15.37 -1.25 -12.01
N TYR A 111 14.51 -0.24 -11.98
CA TYR A 111 13.12 -0.37 -12.40
C TYR A 111 12.65 0.83 -13.22
N TYR A 112 12.09 0.56 -14.39
CA TYR A 112 11.45 1.55 -15.26
C TYR A 112 10.68 0.81 -16.36
N LEU A 113 9.57 1.41 -16.80
CA LEU A 113 8.76 0.88 -17.89
C LEU A 113 9.12 1.60 -19.19
N THR A 114 9.54 0.87 -20.22
CA THR A 114 9.98 1.48 -21.49
C THR A 114 8.87 1.64 -22.50
N SER A 115 7.73 0.98 -22.30
CA SER A 115 6.57 1.06 -23.18
C SER A 115 5.31 0.51 -22.50
N SER A 116 4.14 0.77 -23.08
CA SER A 116 2.89 0.13 -22.64
C SER A 116 2.91 -1.40 -22.80
N LYS A 117 3.73 -1.93 -23.71
CA LYS A 117 3.92 -3.38 -23.87
C LYS A 117 4.69 -3.95 -22.69
N ASP A 118 5.79 -3.30 -22.31
CA ASP A 118 6.61 -3.64 -21.14
C ASP A 118 5.78 -3.57 -19.85
N ALA A 119 4.97 -2.51 -19.68
CA ALA A 119 4.02 -2.40 -18.57
C ALA A 119 3.05 -3.59 -18.47
N ARG A 120 2.48 -4.04 -19.60
CA ARG A 120 1.59 -5.22 -19.62
C ARG A 120 2.34 -6.52 -19.29
N GLN A 121 3.59 -6.65 -19.71
CA GLN A 121 4.43 -7.80 -19.37
C GLN A 121 4.71 -7.85 -17.86
N VAL A 122 5.10 -6.72 -17.27
CA VAL A 122 5.29 -6.61 -15.81
C VAL A 122 3.99 -6.90 -15.06
N ALA A 123 2.85 -6.35 -15.49
CA ALA A 123 1.56 -6.63 -14.87
C ALA A 123 1.18 -8.12 -14.93
N THR A 124 1.43 -8.77 -16.08
CA THR A 124 1.19 -10.22 -16.26
C THR A 124 2.08 -11.05 -15.35
N TYR A 125 3.35 -10.66 -15.22
CA TYR A 125 4.29 -11.30 -14.30
C TYR A 125 3.80 -11.19 -12.85
N LEU A 126 3.40 -9.99 -12.41
CA LEU A 126 2.90 -9.76 -11.07
C LEU A 126 1.65 -10.60 -10.77
N TRP A 127 0.70 -10.63 -11.71
CA TRP A 127 -0.51 -11.43 -11.58
C TRP A 127 -0.20 -12.92 -11.38
N ASN A 128 0.68 -13.48 -12.21
CA ASN A 128 0.99 -14.92 -12.20
C ASN A 128 1.89 -15.36 -11.05
N ASN A 129 2.76 -14.48 -10.54
CA ASN A 129 3.77 -14.84 -9.55
C ASN A 129 3.43 -14.43 -8.12
N PHE A 130 2.57 -13.42 -7.93
CA PHE A 130 2.25 -12.89 -6.60
C PHE A 130 0.76 -12.79 -6.30
N LEU A 131 -0.11 -12.66 -7.32
CA LEU A 131 -1.57 -12.54 -7.13
C LEU A 131 -2.27 -13.85 -7.53
N GLY A 132 -3.50 -13.75 -8.04
CA GLY A 132 -4.39 -14.88 -8.33
C GLY A 132 -4.08 -15.68 -9.60
N GLY A 133 -3.03 -15.32 -10.35
CA GLY A 133 -2.58 -16.12 -11.48
C GLY A 133 -1.75 -17.34 -11.05
N GLN A 134 -1.23 -18.09 -12.03
CA GLN A 134 -0.45 -19.30 -11.78
C GLN A 134 0.95 -19.20 -12.40
N SER A 135 1.94 -19.73 -11.68
CA SER A 135 3.33 -19.86 -12.10
C SER A 135 3.94 -21.06 -11.41
N ALA A 136 4.83 -21.77 -12.09
CA ALA A 136 5.52 -22.93 -11.51
C ALA A 136 6.55 -22.53 -10.43
N SER A 137 7.01 -21.29 -10.45
CA SER A 137 8.09 -20.79 -9.59
C SER A 137 7.71 -19.44 -8.98
N ARG A 138 6.70 -19.45 -8.12
CA ARG A 138 6.24 -18.24 -7.41
C ARG A 138 7.23 -17.88 -6.29
N PRO A 139 7.70 -16.61 -6.21
CA PRO A 139 8.72 -16.22 -5.23
C PRO A 139 8.30 -16.42 -3.76
N PHE A 140 7.01 -16.28 -3.45
CA PHE A 140 6.45 -16.52 -2.11
C PHE A 140 5.69 -17.84 -2.01
N GLY A 141 6.03 -18.81 -2.85
CA GLY A 141 5.30 -20.08 -2.92
C GLY A 141 3.85 -19.89 -3.35
N ASP A 142 2.95 -20.71 -2.82
CA ASP A 142 1.55 -20.77 -3.22
C ASP A 142 0.67 -19.66 -2.61
N ALA A 143 1.20 -18.80 -1.74
CA ALA A 143 0.46 -17.66 -1.23
C ALA A 143 0.14 -16.67 -2.36
N ALA A 144 -1.12 -16.21 -2.39
CA ALA A 144 -1.55 -15.07 -3.19
C ALA A 144 -1.66 -13.85 -2.27
N LEU A 145 -1.01 -12.77 -2.64
CA LEU A 145 -1.11 -11.49 -1.96
C LEU A 145 -2.51 -10.90 -2.17
N ASP A 146 -2.92 -10.00 -1.27
CA ASP A 146 -4.16 -9.26 -1.44
C ASP A 146 -4.09 -8.43 -2.75
N GLU A 147 -5.24 -8.27 -3.43
CA GLU A 147 -5.36 -7.75 -4.82
C GLU A 147 -4.80 -6.32 -5.06
N SER A 148 -4.17 -5.71 -4.06
CA SER A 148 -3.50 -4.42 -4.15
C SER A 148 -1.97 -4.57 -4.20
N ILE A 149 -1.37 -4.05 -5.27
CA ILE A 149 0.09 -3.86 -5.38
C ILE A 149 0.37 -2.39 -5.14
N LEU A 150 1.24 -2.06 -4.17
CA LEU A 150 1.61 -0.68 -3.92
C LEU A 150 2.74 -0.27 -4.86
N ILE A 151 2.47 0.74 -5.69
CA ILE A 151 3.49 1.39 -6.52
C ILE A 151 3.79 2.74 -5.87
N SER A 152 5.00 2.87 -5.33
CA SER A 152 5.55 4.16 -4.93
C SER A 152 5.71 4.99 -6.21
N LYS A 153 4.73 5.86 -6.48
CA LYS A 153 4.69 6.87 -7.58
C LYS A 153 4.13 6.37 -8.93
N VAL A 154 2.83 6.57 -9.16
CA VAL A 154 2.22 7.40 -10.23
C VAL A 154 0.73 7.09 -10.40
N GLU A 155 -0.01 8.18 -10.58
CA GLU A 155 -1.40 8.41 -10.97
C GLU A 155 -2.20 7.22 -11.57
N ARG A 156 -3.38 7.03 -10.95
CA ARG A 156 -4.58 6.32 -11.43
C ARG A 156 -4.56 4.80 -11.41
N THR A 157 -4.84 4.23 -10.24
CA THR A 157 -5.78 3.11 -10.06
C THR A 157 -6.28 3.08 -8.62
N ASN A 158 -7.41 2.40 -8.36
CA ASN A 158 -8.13 2.25 -7.07
C ASN A 158 -7.33 1.51 -5.97
N ILE A 159 -6.03 1.75 -5.88
CA ILE A 159 -5.08 1.11 -4.98
C ILE A 159 -4.74 2.11 -3.87
N GLY A 160 -4.49 1.62 -2.65
CA GLY A 160 -3.99 2.46 -1.56
C GLY A 160 -2.74 3.23 -2.01
N VAL A 161 -2.71 4.54 -1.90
CA VAL A 161 -1.51 5.33 -2.25
C VAL A 161 -0.80 5.74 -0.97
N ILE A 162 0.48 5.38 -0.83
CA ILE A 162 1.36 5.92 0.22
C ILE A 162 2.06 7.14 -0.37
N LEU A 163 1.73 8.30 0.17
CA LEU A 163 2.36 9.56 -0.23
C LEU A 163 3.52 9.82 0.74
N GLN A 164 4.73 9.71 0.21
CA GLN A 164 5.95 10.02 0.94
C GLN A 164 6.29 11.50 0.70
N GLY A 165 5.97 12.35 1.67
CA GLY A 165 6.34 13.76 1.69
C GLY A 165 7.43 14.04 2.73
N THR A 166 8.30 15.01 2.46
CA THR A 166 9.25 15.51 3.46
C THR A 166 8.58 16.56 4.32
N PHE A 167 8.38 16.26 5.61
CA PHE A 167 7.95 17.27 6.58
C PHE A 167 9.13 18.20 6.90
N GLN A 168 9.09 19.45 6.43
CA GLN A 168 10.07 20.49 6.74
C GLN A 168 9.61 21.42 7.88
N GLY A 169 9.00 20.85 8.92
CA GLY A 169 8.66 21.60 10.14
C GLY A 169 7.44 22.53 10.05
N ASP A 170 6.77 22.62 8.90
CA ASP A 170 5.55 23.40 8.74
C ASP A 170 4.37 22.49 8.39
N ILE A 171 3.43 22.38 9.33
CA ILE A 171 2.18 21.62 9.20
C ILE A 171 1.33 22.16 8.05
N LYS A 172 1.38 23.45 7.77
CA LYS A 172 0.58 24.04 6.70
C LYS A 172 0.97 23.52 5.33
N ASN A 173 2.26 23.32 5.10
CA ASN A 173 2.75 22.71 3.85
C ASN A 173 2.27 21.25 3.72
N LEU A 174 2.20 20.52 4.84
CA LEU A 174 1.68 19.15 4.85
C LEU A 174 0.17 19.13 4.58
N GLU A 175 -0.59 20.01 5.22
CA GLU A 175 -2.04 20.15 4.99
C GLU A 175 -2.35 20.52 3.54
N ASP A 176 -1.65 21.50 2.98
CA ASP A 176 -1.88 21.96 1.60
C ASP A 176 -1.51 20.86 0.59
N ALA A 177 -0.40 20.15 0.81
CA ALA A 177 -0.04 18.98 0.02
C ALA A 177 -1.07 17.84 0.15
N TRP A 178 -1.56 17.56 1.37
CA TRP A 178 -2.58 16.55 1.62
C TRP A 178 -3.90 16.88 0.93
N LYS A 179 -4.35 18.14 0.97
CA LYS A 179 -5.54 18.61 0.23
C LYS A 179 -5.37 18.39 -1.26
N GLN A 180 -4.26 18.85 -1.82
CA GLN A 180 -3.98 18.69 -3.25
C GLN A 180 -4.00 17.22 -3.67
N TRP A 181 -3.34 16.35 -2.90
CA TRP A 181 -3.28 14.93 -3.23
C TRP A 181 -4.62 14.22 -3.13
N THR A 182 -5.40 14.51 -2.08
CA THR A 182 -6.73 13.90 -1.87
C THR A 182 -7.75 14.39 -2.90
N THR A 183 -7.59 15.60 -3.46
CA THR A 183 -8.44 16.08 -4.56
C THR A 183 -8.05 15.53 -5.93
N ASP A 184 -6.75 15.34 -6.18
CA ASP A 184 -6.23 14.94 -7.50
C ASP A 184 -6.30 13.41 -7.71
N VAL A 185 -6.33 12.64 -6.62
CA VAL A 185 -6.27 11.16 -6.66
C VAL A 185 -7.61 10.54 -6.30
N ASN A 186 -8.23 9.85 -7.26
CA ASN A 186 -9.37 8.99 -7.00
C ASN A 186 -8.91 7.62 -6.47
N ALA A 187 -8.78 7.51 -5.15
CA ALA A 187 -8.40 6.27 -4.46
C ALA A 187 -9.37 5.94 -3.33
N THR A 188 -9.54 4.64 -3.05
CA THR A 188 -10.35 4.16 -1.92
C THR A 188 -9.66 4.31 -0.58
N LEU A 189 -8.33 4.42 -0.56
CA LEU A 189 -7.49 4.61 0.62
C LEU A 189 -6.29 5.48 0.26
N ILE A 190 -5.98 6.46 1.12
CA ILE A 190 -4.78 7.29 1.03
C ILE A 190 -4.08 7.21 2.38
N PHE A 191 -2.79 6.90 2.36
CA PHE A 191 -1.96 6.75 3.55
C PHE A 191 -0.93 7.88 3.64
N LEU A 192 -0.81 8.45 4.83
CA LEU A 192 0.30 9.34 5.17
C LEU A 192 1.54 8.49 5.47
N GLY A 193 2.53 8.51 4.57
CA GLY A 193 3.79 7.81 4.76
C GLY A 193 4.74 8.61 5.65
N LEU A 194 5.18 8.04 6.76
CA LEU A 194 6.10 8.68 7.71
C LEU A 194 7.29 7.76 8.03
N PRO A 195 8.50 8.32 8.25
CA PRO A 195 9.59 7.57 8.85
C PRO A 195 9.21 7.10 10.25
N ALA A 196 9.46 5.82 10.56
CA ALA A 196 9.14 5.24 11.87
C ALA A 196 10.09 5.70 12.99
N SER A 197 11.29 6.17 12.62
CA SER A 197 12.27 6.75 13.54
C SER A 197 13.07 7.87 12.84
N PRO A 198 13.79 8.73 13.60
CA PRO A 198 14.69 9.72 13.02
C PRO A 198 15.79 9.14 12.13
N GLU A 199 16.21 7.89 12.39
CA GLU A 199 17.25 7.19 11.64
C GLU A 199 16.70 6.51 10.37
N ALA A 200 15.38 6.32 10.28
CA ALA A 200 14.74 5.66 9.14
C ALA A 200 14.78 6.52 7.86
N ALA A 201 14.95 7.84 7.98
CA ALA A 201 15.08 8.76 6.85
C ALA A 201 15.89 10.00 7.24
N GLY A 202 16.57 10.63 6.27
CA GLY A 202 17.35 11.84 6.53
C GLY A 202 16.53 13.08 6.94
N SER A 203 15.20 13.05 6.77
CA SER A 203 14.27 14.08 7.24
C SER A 203 12.83 13.57 7.22
N GLY A 204 11.89 14.31 7.80
CA GLY A 204 10.45 14.03 7.72
C GLY A 204 9.87 13.20 8.87
N PHE A 205 10.69 12.80 9.86
CA PHE A 205 10.19 12.19 11.09
C PHE A 205 9.32 13.18 11.87
N ILE A 206 8.18 12.73 12.36
CA ILE A 206 7.26 13.51 13.18
C ILE A 206 7.14 12.82 14.54
N PRO A 207 7.45 13.49 15.66
CA PRO A 207 7.23 12.93 16.99
C PRO A 207 5.77 12.50 17.20
N VAL A 208 5.56 11.41 17.94
CA VAL A 208 4.21 10.85 18.18
C VAL A 208 3.27 11.89 18.81
N SER A 209 3.77 12.76 19.69
CA SER A 209 3.00 13.85 20.28
C SER A 209 2.46 14.82 19.22
N ASP A 210 3.27 15.19 18.23
CA ASP A 210 2.90 16.16 17.20
C ASP A 210 2.02 15.51 16.13
N LEU A 211 2.31 14.25 15.79
CA LEU A 211 1.48 13.46 14.89
C LEU A 211 0.04 13.36 15.41
N THR A 212 -0.12 13.00 16.68
CA THR A 212 -1.45 12.76 17.28
C THR A 212 -2.20 14.04 17.63
N SER A 213 -1.51 15.09 18.09
CA SER A 213 -2.16 16.33 18.54
C SER A 213 -2.34 17.38 17.45
N GLN A 214 -1.53 17.37 16.39
CA GLN A 214 -1.53 18.43 15.37
C GLN A 214 -1.85 17.89 13.97
N VAL A 215 -1.13 16.85 13.52
CA VAL A 215 -1.22 16.38 12.13
C VAL A 215 -2.49 15.57 11.86
N LEU A 216 -2.74 14.50 12.63
CA LEU A 216 -3.90 13.62 12.41
C LEU A 216 -5.24 14.37 12.50
N PRO A 217 -5.45 15.31 13.45
CA PRO A 217 -6.67 16.12 13.46
C PRO A 217 -6.83 16.99 12.21
N ALA A 218 -5.74 17.55 11.69
CA ALA A 218 -5.79 18.43 10.53
C ALA A 218 -6.16 17.69 9.23
N ILE A 219 -5.63 16.47 9.03
CA ILE A 219 -5.83 15.71 7.79
C ILE A 219 -7.12 14.88 7.77
N LYS A 220 -7.73 14.61 8.93
CA LYS A 220 -9.02 13.88 9.04
C LYS A 220 -10.24 14.73 8.70
N VAL A 221 -10.11 16.05 8.79
CA VAL A 221 -11.22 17.02 8.65
C VAL A 221 -11.35 17.52 7.20
N LEU A 222 -10.48 17.05 6.32
CA LEU A 222 -10.41 17.38 4.90
C LEU A 222 -11.00 16.25 4.06
#